data_AF-A0A920A8D9-F1
#
_entry.id   AF-A0A920A8D9-F1
#
_cell.length_a   1.000
_cell.length_b   1.000
_cell.length_c   1.000
_cell.angle_alpha   90.00
_cell.angle_beta   90.00
_cell.angle_gamma   90.00
#
_symmetry.space_group_name_H-M   'P 1'
#
loop_
_entity.id
_entity.type
_entity.pdbx_description
1 polymer ?
#
loop_
_entity_poly.entity_id
_entity_poly.type
_entity_poly.pdbx_seq_one_letter_code
_entity_poly.pdbx_strand_id
1 'polypeptide(L)'
;MAACGITSLTAPQMGMVDFYTSHEALLLGFEQALTRLDSTSGEYYDTPAHMLWIGDRTRQPDGAHVEFLSGVKTAGPEMRALARTG
;
A
#
# COMPACT_ATOMS: atom_id res chain seq x y z
N MET A 1 -17.94 26.05 -5.82
CA MET A 1 -18.92 24.97 -6.11
C MET A 1 -20.27 25.19 -5.43
N ALA A 2 -20.32 25.71 -4.21
CA ALA A 2 -21.59 26.00 -3.51
C ALA A 2 -22.56 26.91 -4.30
N ALA A 3 -22.04 27.95 -4.97
CA ALA A 3 -22.86 28.81 -5.85
C ALA A 3 -23.47 28.07 -7.06
N CYS A 4 -22.89 26.93 -7.46
CA CYS A 4 -23.42 26.02 -8.48
C CYS A 4 -24.25 24.87 -7.87
N GLY A 5 -24.61 24.94 -6.58
CA GLY A 5 -25.38 23.93 -5.88
C GLY A 5 -24.60 22.69 -5.40
N ILE A 6 -23.27 22.68 -5.59
CA ILE A 6 -22.43 21.54 -5.18
C ILE A 6 -21.84 21.83 -3.80
N THR A 7 -22.26 21.03 -2.82
CA THR A 7 -21.94 21.13 -1.39
C THR A 7 -21.65 19.73 -0.84
N SER A 8 -21.15 19.59 0.39
CA SER A 8 -20.96 18.27 1.02
C SER A 8 -22.27 17.47 1.22
N LEU A 9 -23.43 18.14 1.20
CA LEU A 9 -24.73 17.47 1.27
C LEU A 9 -25.16 16.90 -0.10
N THR A 10 -24.85 17.60 -1.18
CA THR A 10 -25.21 17.22 -2.55
C THR A 10 -24.11 16.42 -3.27
N ALA A 11 -22.88 16.51 -2.77
CA ALA A 11 -21.68 15.83 -3.24
C ALA A 11 -20.82 15.44 -2.02
N PRO A 12 -21.12 14.32 -1.34
CA PRO A 12 -20.43 13.89 -0.11
C PRO A 12 -18.91 13.77 -0.24
N GLN A 13 -18.38 13.46 -1.44
CA GLN A 13 -16.94 13.45 -1.69
C GLN A 13 -16.24 14.80 -1.41
N MET A 14 -16.97 15.92 -1.38
CA MET A 14 -16.39 17.22 -1.00
C MET A 14 -16.12 17.34 0.50
N GLY A 15 -16.74 16.49 1.33
CA GLY A 15 -16.56 16.46 2.79
C GLY A 15 -15.73 15.30 3.30
N MET A 16 -15.21 14.45 2.40
CA MET A 16 -14.43 13.26 2.74
C MET A 16 -13.10 13.27 1.99
N VAL A 17 -12.12 12.56 2.56
CA VAL A 17 -10.82 12.33 1.94
C VAL A 17 -10.47 10.87 2.09
N ASP A 18 -9.85 10.29 1.07
CA ASP A 18 -9.20 9.00 1.21
C ASP A 18 -7.88 9.22 1.96
N PHE A 19 -7.65 8.41 3.01
CA PHE A 19 -6.43 8.45 3.80
C PHE A 19 -5.75 7.09 3.76
N TYR A 20 -4.47 7.09 3.44
CA TYR A 20 -3.66 5.88 3.26
C TYR A 20 -2.42 5.93 4.14
N THR A 21 -1.94 4.75 4.52
CA THR A 21 -0.74 4.54 5.34
C THR A 21 0.36 3.87 4.54
N SER A 22 1.61 4.19 4.86
CA SER A 22 2.80 3.60 4.25
C SER A 22 3.97 3.52 5.22
N HIS A 23 4.83 2.51 5.08
CA HIS A 23 6.10 2.40 5.79
C HIS A 23 7.15 1.63 4.98
N GLU A 24 8.40 1.67 5.44
CA GLU A 24 9.47 0.83 4.89
C GLU A 24 9.27 -0.61 5.36
N ALA A 25 9.24 -1.59 4.45
CA ALA A 25 9.11 -3.01 4.78
C ALA A 25 10.40 -3.58 5.43
N LEU A 26 10.89 -2.94 6.50
CA LEU A 26 12.21 -3.16 7.05
C LEU A 26 12.30 -4.48 7.82
N LEU A 27 11.29 -4.78 8.66
CA LEU A 27 11.26 -5.95 9.52
C LEU A 27 10.39 -7.06 8.92
N LEU A 28 10.97 -7.90 8.08
CA LEU A 28 10.22 -8.91 7.30
C LEU A 28 9.42 -9.91 8.16
N GLY A 29 9.86 -10.21 9.38
CA GLY A 29 9.09 -11.06 10.29
C GLY A 29 7.77 -10.42 10.73
N PHE A 30 7.71 -9.09 10.83
CA PHE A 30 6.49 -8.34 11.09
C PHE A 30 5.57 -8.32 9.86
N GLU A 31 6.13 -8.01 8.70
CA GLU A 31 5.38 -7.99 7.43
C GLU A 31 4.79 -9.38 7.11
N GLN A 32 5.59 -10.44 7.21
CA GLN A 32 5.13 -11.81 6.98
C GLN A 32 3.99 -12.22 7.94
N ALA A 33 4.06 -11.81 9.21
CA ALA A 33 3.01 -12.10 10.18
C ALA A 33 1.70 -11.37 9.88
N LEU A 34 1.73 -10.29 9.11
CA LEU A 34 0.57 -9.50 8.69
C LEU A 34 0.17 -9.73 7.23
N THR A 35 0.90 -10.55 6.48
CA THR A 35 0.49 -11.00 5.15
C THR A 35 -0.73 -11.93 5.25
N ARG A 36 -1.72 -11.74 4.37
CA ARG A 36 -2.99 -12.48 4.32
C ARG A 36 -3.25 -12.99 2.92
N LEU A 37 -3.84 -14.18 2.82
CA LEU A 37 -4.43 -14.67 1.58
C LEU A 37 -5.81 -14.03 1.42
N ASP A 38 -5.99 -13.26 0.36
CA ASP A 38 -7.30 -12.70 0.04
C ASP A 38 -8.25 -13.79 -0.46
N SER A 39 -9.44 -13.85 0.11
CA SER A 39 -10.43 -14.88 -0.19
C SER A 39 -11.11 -14.67 -1.55
N THR A 40 -11.04 -13.46 -2.12
CA THR A 40 -11.70 -13.15 -3.39
C THR A 40 -10.79 -13.38 -4.60
N SER A 41 -9.51 -13.00 -4.48
CA SER A 41 -8.52 -13.10 -5.56
C SER A 41 -7.61 -14.33 -5.43
N GLY A 42 -7.46 -14.89 -4.23
CA GLY A 42 -6.47 -15.95 -3.97
C GLY A 42 -5.02 -15.46 -3.99
N GLU A 43 -4.81 -14.14 -3.93
CA GLU A 43 -3.48 -13.53 -3.90
C GLU A 43 -3.06 -13.16 -2.47
N TYR A 44 -1.75 -13.07 -2.23
CA TYR A 44 -1.22 -12.63 -0.96
C TYR A 44 -1.15 -11.10 -0.89
N TYR A 45 -1.70 -10.52 0.17
CA TYR A 45 -1.65 -9.09 0.47
C TYR A 45 -0.92 -8.86 1.79
N ASP A 46 0.00 -7.93 1.79
CA ASP A 46 0.57 -7.38 3.02
C ASP A 46 -0.36 -6.28 3.55
N THR A 47 -0.96 -6.50 4.71
CA THR A 47 -2.03 -5.64 5.27
C THR A 47 -1.66 -4.58 6.33
N PRO A 48 -0.40 -4.36 6.75
CA PRO A 48 -0.07 -3.31 7.72
C PRO A 48 -0.11 -1.90 7.10
N ALA A 49 -0.01 -1.79 5.78
CA ALA A 49 -0.08 -0.53 5.07
C ALA A 49 -0.70 -0.67 3.67
N HIS A 50 -1.06 0.47 3.09
CA HIS A 50 -1.63 0.54 1.75
C HIS A 50 -0.54 0.58 0.67
N MET A 51 0.67 1.01 1.05
CA MET A 51 1.86 1.04 0.21
C MET A 51 3.10 0.79 1.05
N LEU A 52 4.03 0.00 0.51
CA LEU A 52 5.31 -0.31 1.14
C LEU A 52 6.46 0.12 0.23
N TRP A 53 7.60 0.50 0.82
CA TRP A 53 8.82 0.73 0.05
C TRP A 53 9.98 -0.12 0.56
N ILE A 54 10.96 -0.33 -0.32
CA ILE A 54 12.26 -0.90 0.03
C ILE A 54 13.24 0.24 0.22
N GLY A 55 13.91 0.28 1.38
CA GLY A 55 14.93 1.27 1.66
C GLY A 55 16.18 1.10 0.81
N ASP A 56 16.97 2.16 0.70
CA ASP A 56 18.20 2.15 -0.11
C ASP A 56 19.25 1.13 0.38
N ARG A 57 19.22 0.78 1.67
CA ARG A 57 20.15 -0.20 2.27
C ARG A 57 19.67 -1.66 2.15
N THR A 58 18.43 -1.87 1.73
CA THR A 58 17.77 -3.18 1.70
C THR A 58 17.26 -3.55 0.29
N ARG A 59 17.61 -2.77 -0.74
CA ARG A 59 17.17 -2.96 -2.14
C ARG A 59 18.09 -3.84 -2.98
N GLN A 60 18.84 -4.75 -2.38
CA GLN A 60 19.65 -5.71 -3.12
C GLN A 60 18.73 -6.52 -4.05
N PRO A 61 18.98 -6.58 -5.38
CA PRO A 61 18.07 -7.26 -6.33
C PRO A 61 17.80 -8.73 -6.01
N ASP A 62 18.75 -9.40 -5.37
CA ASP A 62 18.71 -10.77 -4.88
C ASP A 62 18.47 -10.87 -3.36
N GLY A 63 18.10 -9.76 -2.73
CA GLY A 63 17.87 -9.64 -1.29
C GLY A 63 16.46 -10.01 -0.85
N ALA A 64 16.32 -10.33 0.44
CA ALA A 64 15.06 -10.80 1.03
C ALA A 64 13.90 -9.81 0.89
N HIS A 65 14.17 -8.50 0.93
CA HIS A 65 13.14 -7.46 0.78
C HIS A 65 12.57 -7.39 -0.63
N VAL A 66 13.42 -7.53 -1.65
CA VAL A 66 12.99 -7.56 -3.06
C VAL A 66 12.20 -8.84 -3.32
N GLU A 67 12.68 -9.98 -2.84
CA GLU A 67 11.96 -11.25 -2.94
C GLU A 67 10.58 -11.15 -2.27
N PHE A 68 10.52 -10.69 -1.02
CA PHE A 68 9.26 -10.56 -0.28
C PHE A 68 8.24 -9.68 -1.01
N LEU A 69 8.63 -8.45 -1.39
CA LEU A 69 7.71 -7.53 -2.07
C LEU A 69 7.41 -7.91 -3.53
N SER A 70 8.16 -8.82 -4.14
CA SER A 70 7.81 -9.39 -5.44
C SER A 70 6.66 -10.39 -5.36
N GLY A 71 6.49 -11.04 -4.20
CA GLY A 71 5.51 -12.09 -3.95
C GLY A 71 4.20 -11.64 -3.29
N VAL A 72 4.10 -10.38 -2.87
CA VAL A 72 2.90 -9.84 -2.19
C VAL A 72 2.36 -8.59 -2.88
N LYS A 73 1.05 -8.38 -2.78
CA LYS A 73 0.37 -7.12 -3.11
C LYS A 73 0.19 -6.27 -1.86
N THR A 74 -0.10 -4.99 -2.03
CA THR A 74 -0.49 -4.10 -0.93
C THR A 74 -1.97 -3.74 -1.05
N ALA A 75 -2.62 -3.45 0.07
CA ALA A 75 -4.08 -3.27 0.14
C ALA A 75 -4.61 -1.97 -0.51
N GLY A 76 -3.74 -1.11 -1.05
CA GLY A 76 -4.13 0.13 -1.73
C GLY A 76 -4.54 -0.09 -3.21
N PRO A 77 -5.53 0.67 -3.73
CA PRO A 77 -5.87 0.63 -5.15
C PRO A 77 -4.68 1.10 -6.00
N GLU A 78 -4.24 0.26 -6.93
CA GLU A 78 -3.15 0.50 -7.89
C GLU A 78 -1.75 0.84 -7.33
N MET A 79 -1.54 0.80 -6.01
CA MET A 79 -0.22 1.01 -5.41
C MET A 79 0.57 -0.29 -5.34
N ARG A 80 1.70 -0.35 -6.06
CA ARG A 80 2.72 -1.41 -5.92
C ARG A 80 3.88 -0.92 -5.07
N ALA A 81 4.60 -1.87 -4.46
CA ALA A 81 5.84 -1.56 -3.78
C ALA A 81 6.79 -0.79 -4.71
N LEU A 82 7.19 0.42 -4.30
CA LEU A 82 8.10 1.25 -5.09
C LEU A 82 9.51 1.06 -4.55
N ALA A 83 10.35 0.33 -5.29
CA ALA A 83 11.79 0.45 -5.13
C ALA A 83 12.17 1.82 -5.71
N ARG A 84 12.41 2.83 -4.88
CA ARG A 84 12.99 4.09 -5.37
C ARG A 84 14.42 3.78 -5.83
N THR A 85 14.61 3.56 -7.13
CA THR A 85 15.93 3.66 -7.76
C THR A 85 16.29 5.13 -7.80
N GLY A 86 17.15 5.55 -6.87
CA GLY A 86 17.90 6.81 -6.99
C GLY A 86 18.91 6.74 -8.12
#